data_AF-A0A2K5S8G9-F1
#
_entry.id   AF-A0A2K5S8G9-F1
#
_cell.length_a   1.000
_cell.length_b   1.000
_cell.length_c   1.000
_cell.angle_alpha   90.00
_cell.angle_beta   90.00
_cell.angle_gamma   90.00
#
_symmetry.space_group_name_H-M   'P 1'
#
loop_
_entity.id
_entity.type
_entity.pdbx_description
1 polymer ?
#
loop_
_entity_poly.entity_id
_entity_poly.type
_entity_poly.pdbx_seq_one_letter_code
_entity_poly.pdbx_strand_id
1 'polypeptide(L)'
;MTFDLTKITKSSSSFEIRTWDPEGVIFYGDTNPKDDWFMLGLRDGRPEIQLHNPWAQLTVGAGPRLDDGRWHQERTLPLLFA
;
A
#
# COMPACT_ATOMS: atom_id res chain seq x y z
N MET A 1 -3.96 -10.97 14.29
CA MET A 1 -2.54 -11.37 14.31
C MET A 1 -1.75 -10.17 14.75
N THR A 2 -0.84 -10.29 15.73
CA THR A 2 -0.06 -9.17 16.25
C THR A 2 1.38 -9.35 15.80
N PHE A 3 1.91 -8.40 15.03
CA PHE A 3 3.28 -8.46 14.54
C PHE A 3 4.21 -7.77 15.54
N ASP A 4 5.28 -8.45 15.94
CA ASP A 4 6.32 -7.84 16.76
C ASP A 4 7.26 -7.04 15.85
N LEU A 5 7.00 -5.73 15.77
CA LEU A 5 7.76 -4.82 14.92
C LEU A 5 9.26 -4.79 15.28
N THR A 6 9.63 -5.11 16.53
CA THR A 6 11.03 -5.13 16.96
C THR A 6 11.85 -6.26 16.32
N LYS A 7 11.17 -7.27 15.76
CA LYS A 7 11.79 -8.41 15.06
C LYS A 7 11.84 -8.22 13.54
N ILE A 8 11.33 -7.11 13.01
CA ILE A 8 11.34 -6.86 11.57
C ILE A 8 12.76 -6.51 11.14
N THR A 9 13.34 -7.37 10.30
CA THR A 9 14.65 -7.16 9.68
C THR A 9 14.55 -6.68 8.23
N LYS A 10 13.37 -6.80 7.62
CA LYS A 10 13.09 -6.39 6.24
C LYS A 10 11.72 -5.75 6.17
N SER A 11 11.69 -4.49 5.77
CA SER A 11 10.47 -3.71 5.72
C SER A 11 9.75 -3.85 4.35
N SER A 12 10.45 -4.04 3.23
CA SER A 12 9.81 -4.15 1.89
C SER A 12 8.79 -5.27 1.74
N SER A 13 7.64 -4.96 1.11
CA SER A 13 6.68 -5.94 0.61
C SER A 13 6.73 -6.03 -0.92
N SER A 14 6.43 -7.19 -1.48
CA SER A 14 6.34 -7.38 -2.93
C SER A 14 5.29 -8.43 -3.23
N PHE A 15 4.49 -8.20 -4.25
CA PHE A 15 3.42 -9.10 -4.66
C PHE A 15 3.15 -8.94 -6.15
N GLU A 16 2.37 -9.86 -6.71
CA GLU A 16 1.83 -9.74 -8.05
C GLU A 16 0.31 -9.59 -7.95
N ILE A 17 -0.27 -8.69 -8.74
CA ILE A 17 -1.71 -8.45 -8.79
C ILE A 17 -2.22 -8.52 -10.22
N ARG A 18 -3.44 -9.03 -10.38
CA ARG A 18 -4.21 -9.01 -11.62
C ARG A 18 -5.65 -8.67 -11.30
N THR A 19 -6.18 -7.63 -11.91
CA THR A 19 -7.59 -7.24 -11.74
C THR A 19 -8.16 -6.62 -13.01
N TRP A 20 -9.49 -6.61 -13.09
CA TRP A 20 -10.26 -5.79 -14.04
C TRP A 20 -11.03 -4.67 -13.32
N ASP A 21 -10.91 -4.62 -11.99
CA ASP A 21 -11.58 -3.63 -11.15
C ASP A 21 -10.76 -2.34 -11.11
N PRO A 22 -11.33 -1.18 -11.51
CA PRO A 22 -10.63 0.10 -11.50
C PRO A 22 -10.48 0.71 -10.11
N GLU A 23 -11.20 0.25 -9.08
CA GLU A 23 -11.14 0.82 -7.72
C GLU A 23 -11.19 -0.26 -6.64
N GLY A 24 -10.36 -0.12 -5.60
CA GLY A 24 -10.39 -1.04 -4.47
C GLY A 24 -9.14 -1.02 -3.62
N VAL A 25 -9.20 -1.64 -2.44
CA VAL A 25 -8.04 -1.78 -1.54
C VAL A 25 -7.28 -3.05 -1.89
N ILE A 26 -5.97 -2.91 -2.13
CA ILE A 26 -5.07 -4.04 -2.35
C ILE A 26 -4.48 -4.49 -1.01
N PHE A 27 -3.94 -3.53 -0.24
CA PHE A 27 -3.29 -3.79 1.03
C PHE A 27 -3.54 -2.65 2.01
N TYR A 28 -3.74 -2.99 3.27
CA TYR A 28 -3.86 -2.06 4.37
C TYR A 28 -3.00 -2.55 5.53
N GLY A 29 -2.32 -1.63 6.21
CA GLY A 29 -1.53 -1.92 7.39
C GLY A 29 -1.52 -0.74 8.35
N ASP A 30 -1.53 -1.02 9.64
CA ASP A 30 -1.45 -0.03 10.71
C ASP A 30 -0.60 -0.53 11.87
N THR A 31 -0.15 0.42 12.69
CA THR A 31 0.26 0.13 14.08
C THR A 31 -0.76 0.70 15.08
N ASN A 32 -1.50 1.74 14.65
CA ASN A 32 -2.64 2.30 15.34
C ASN A 32 -3.67 2.75 14.30
N PRO A 33 -4.88 2.15 14.27
CA PRO A 33 -5.88 2.44 13.23
C PRO A 33 -6.38 3.89 13.23
N LYS A 34 -6.14 4.67 14.28
CA LYS A 34 -6.51 6.09 14.32
C LYS A 34 -5.46 6.99 13.67
N ASP A 35 -4.21 6.81 14.08
CA ASP A 35 -3.18 7.84 13.91
C ASP A 35 -1.91 7.32 13.21
N ASP A 36 -1.81 6.04 12.87
CA ASP A 36 -0.66 5.45 12.15
C ASP A 36 -1.09 4.28 11.25
N TRP A 37 -1.50 4.62 10.02
CA TRP A 37 -1.98 3.68 9.02
C TRP A 37 -1.52 4.02 7.59
N PHE A 38 -1.48 2.99 6.77
CA PHE A 38 -1.12 3.01 5.35
C PHE A 38 -2.10 2.16 4.55
N MET A 39 -2.47 2.62 3.36
CA MET A 39 -3.30 1.91 2.41
C MET A 39 -2.71 2.02 1.00
N LEU A 40 -2.66 0.89 0.31
CA LEU A 40 -2.37 0.80 -1.11
C LEU A 40 -3.62 0.24 -1.80
N GLY A 41 -4.10 0.96 -2.81
CA GLY A 41 -5.29 0.61 -3.55
C GLY A 41 -5.19 0.99 -5.01
N LEU A 42 -6.31 0.86 -5.72
CA LEU A 42 -6.52 1.40 -7.05
C LEU A 42 -7.56 2.50 -7.00
N ARG A 43 -7.34 3.55 -7.78
CA ARG A 43 -8.33 4.56 -8.14
C ARG A 43 -8.16 4.88 -9.63
N ASP A 44 -9.26 4.87 -10.39
CA ASP A 44 -9.24 5.02 -11.85
C ASP A 44 -8.28 4.04 -12.56
N GLY A 45 -8.17 2.82 -12.02
CA GLY A 45 -7.30 1.75 -12.48
C GLY A 45 -5.82 1.93 -12.13
N ARG A 46 -5.43 3.03 -11.46
CA ARG A 46 -4.04 3.34 -11.12
C ARG A 46 -3.75 3.11 -9.65
N PRO A 47 -2.53 2.70 -9.28
CA PRO A 47 -2.10 2.63 -7.88
C PRO A 47 -2.28 3.96 -7.15
N GLU A 48 -2.90 3.89 -5.98
CA GLU A 48 -3.03 4.99 -5.04
C GLU A 48 -2.49 4.58 -3.67
N ILE A 49 -1.67 5.44 -3.09
CA ILE A 49 -1.18 5.34 -1.72
C ILE A 49 -1.89 6.38 -0.87
N GLN A 50 -2.46 5.95 0.24
CA GLN A 50 -2.88 6.82 1.33
C GLN A 50 -2.09 6.48 2.58
N LEU A 51 -1.62 7.51 3.28
CA LEU A 51 -0.88 7.34 4.53
C LEU A 51 -1.28 8.45 5.49
N HIS A 52 -1.43 8.09 6.76
CA HIS A 52 -1.62 9.00 7.86
C HIS A 52 -0.81 8.51 9.05
N ASN A 53 0.20 9.29 9.42
CA ASN A 53 1.04 9.05 10.59
C ASN A 53 1.42 10.40 11.26
N PRO A 54 2.10 10.38 12.42
CA PRO A 54 2.49 11.62 13.12
C PRO A 54 3.38 12.58 12.31
N TRP A 55 4.00 12.11 11.22
CA TRP A 55 4.92 12.90 10.40
C TRP A 55 4.31 13.38 9.08
N ALA A 56 3.32 12.66 8.54
CA ALA A 56 2.76 12.93 7.22
C ALA A 56 1.32 12.43 7.09
N GLN A 57 0.55 13.17 6.30
CA GLN A 57 -0.75 12.75 5.80
C GLN A 57 -0.79 13.04 4.30
N LEU A 58 -0.93 11.99 3.48
CA LEU A 58 -0.86 12.11 2.03
C LEU A 58 -1.81 11.14 1.32
N THR A 59 -2.19 11.54 0.11
CA THR A 59 -2.88 10.70 -0.88
C THR A 59 -2.21 10.95 -2.22
N VAL A 60 -1.62 9.90 -2.81
CA VAL A 60 -0.83 10.01 -4.03
C VAL A 60 -1.20 8.86 -4.96
N GLY A 61 -1.73 9.20 -6.14
CA GLY A 61 -1.87 8.29 -7.27
C GLY A 61 -0.60 8.29 -8.12
N ALA A 62 -0.05 7.13 -8.45
CA ALA A 62 1.16 7.01 -9.25
C ALA A 62 1.15 5.76 -10.13
N GLY A 63 1.92 5.78 -11.22
CA GLY A 63 2.13 4.61 -12.06
C GLY A 63 1.09 4.39 -13.18
N PRO A 64 1.26 3.31 -13.97
CA PRO A 64 0.35 2.94 -15.04
C PRO A 64 -0.95 2.35 -14.48
N ARG A 65 -1.89 2.06 -15.39
CA ARG A 65 -3.10 1.33 -15.04
C ARG A 65 -2.80 -0.16 -14.85
N LEU A 66 -3.40 -0.79 -13.83
CA LEU A 66 -3.25 -2.21 -13.49
C LEU A 66 -4.55 -3.02 -13.70
N ASP A 67 -5.61 -2.37 -14.19
CA ASP A 67 -6.95 -2.95 -14.39
C ASP A 67 -7.14 -3.57 -15.78
N ASP A 68 -6.07 -4.07 -16.40
CA ASP A 68 -6.04 -4.62 -17.76
C ASP A 68 -6.14 -6.15 -17.80
N GLY A 69 -6.38 -6.80 -16.66
CA GLY A 69 -6.47 -8.25 -16.55
C GLY A 69 -5.14 -8.98 -16.76
N ARG A 70 -4.00 -8.29 -16.74
CA ARG A 70 -2.66 -8.90 -16.76
C ARG A 70 -2.05 -8.95 -15.37
N TRP A 71 -1.07 -9.81 -15.20
CA TRP A 71 -0.27 -9.85 -13.98
C TRP A 71 0.74 -8.71 -13.99
N HIS A 72 0.75 -7.93 -12.92
CA HIS A 72 1.70 -6.85 -12.67
C HIS A 72 2.45 -7.12 -11.38
N GLN A 73 3.77 -6.98 -11.41
CA GLN A 73 4.59 -7.08 -10.21
C GLN A 73 4.68 -5.73 -9.53
N GLU A 74 4.20 -5.65 -8.30
CA GLU A 74 4.28 -4.46 -7.46
C GLU A 74 5.26 -4.67 -6.30
N ARG A 75 6.11 -3.67 -6.10
CA ARG A 75 7.05 -3.62 -4.97
C ARG A 75 6.80 -2.34 -4.21
N THR A 76 6.22 -2.50 -3.04
CA THR A 76 6.07 -1.41 -2.08
C THR A 76 7.23 -1.48 -1.12
N LEU A 77 8.12 -0.48 -1.19
CA LEU A 77 8.96 -0.18 -0.04
C LEU A 77 8.02 0.43 0.99
N PRO A 78 7.85 -0.12 2.21
CA PRO A 78 7.25 0.69 3.24
C PRO A 78 8.15 1.88 3.38
N LEU A 79 7.51 3.03 3.40
CA LEU A 79 8.16 4.24 3.81
C LEU A 79 8.60 3.97 5.24
N LEU A 80 9.89 3.72 5.42
CA LEU A 80 10.57 3.80 6.72
C LEU A 80 10.56 5.29 7.11
N PHE A 81 9.38 5.77 7.47
CA PHE A 81 9.17 6.96 8.27
C PHE A 81 8.32 6.51 9.45
N ALA A 82 8.95 5.71 10.30
CA ALA A 82 8.63 5.48 11.70
C ALA A 82 9.95 5.49 12.47
#